data_AF-G3AD14-F1
#
_entry.id   AF-G3AD14-F1
#
_cell.length_a   1.000
_cell.length_b   1.000
_cell.length_c   1.000
_cell.angle_alpha   90.00
_cell.angle_beta   90.00
_cell.angle_gamma   90.00
#
_symmetry.space_group_name_H-M   'P 1'
#
loop_
_entity.id
_entity.type
_entity.pdbx_description
1 polymer ?
#
loop_
_entity_poly.entity_id
_entity_poly.type
_entity_poly.pdbx_seq_one_letter_code
_entity_poly.pdbx_strand_id
1 'polypeptide(L)'
;VFPAFYKLRKIDPETPRPFKVSGSDGILKVYMALPMIIIIISLIFTAIPLQYDKASLTEQLPITIGAIIFIVIGELIIKRKLQVQVSQPSSSHMNSYS
;
A
#
# COMPACT_ATOMS: atom_id res chain seq x y z
N VAL A 1 2.27 0.11 6.87
CA VAL A 1 2.95 -0.26 8.13
C VAL A 1 2.74 -1.73 8.51
N PHE A 2 1.51 -2.22 8.50
CA PHE A 2 1.21 -3.62 8.81
C PHE A 2 1.79 -4.64 7.80
N PRO A 3 1.70 -4.46 6.46
CA PRO A 3 2.22 -5.44 5.49
C PRO A 3 3.71 -5.75 5.64
N ALA A 4 4.50 -4.74 5.99
CA ALA A 4 5.92 -4.89 6.30
C ALA A 4 6.14 -5.73 7.56
N PHE A 5 5.28 -5.60 8.58
CA PHE A 5 5.34 -6.37 9.82
C PHE A 5 5.08 -7.88 9.60
N TYR A 6 4.08 -8.24 8.78
CA TYR A 6 3.85 -9.63 8.38
C TYR A 6 5.00 -10.19 7.54
N LYS A 7 5.57 -9.36 6.66
CA LYS A 7 6.70 -9.74 5.82
C LYS A 7 7.96 -10.00 6.67
N LEU A 8 8.23 -9.15 7.67
CA LEU A 8 9.35 -9.33 8.61
C LEU A 8 9.20 -10.61 9.44
N ARG A 9 7.99 -11.02 9.81
CA ARG A 9 7.75 -12.29 10.54
C ARG A 9 8.12 -13.54 9.73
N LYS A 10 8.08 -13.44 8.38
CA LYS A 10 8.47 -14.55 7.48
C LYS A 10 9.95 -14.58 7.14
N ILE A 11 10.58 -13.41 7.03
CA ILE A 11 11.98 -13.30 6.59
C ILE A 11 12.94 -13.40 7.78
N ASP A 12 12.50 -12.96 8.96
CA ASP A 12 13.30 -12.95 10.19
C ASP A 12 12.48 -13.51 11.37
N PRO A 13 12.35 -14.84 11.46
CA PRO A 13 11.61 -15.51 12.54
C PRO A 13 12.41 -15.64 13.85
N GLU A 14 13.74 -15.62 13.78
CA GLU A 14 14.65 -15.88 14.91
C GLU A 14 14.93 -14.65 15.78
N THR A 15 14.46 -13.47 15.37
CA THR A 15 14.60 -12.26 16.19
C THR A 15 13.76 -12.34 17.47
N PRO A 16 14.39 -12.28 18.66
CA PRO A 16 13.66 -12.31 19.93
C PRO A 16 12.79 -11.05 20.06
N ARG A 17 11.47 -11.24 19.96
CA ARG A 17 10.49 -10.15 20.00
C ARG A 17 10.06 -9.89 21.46
N PRO A 18 10.25 -8.68 22.01
CA PRO A 18 9.84 -8.33 23.38
C PRO A 18 8.33 -8.51 23.64
N PHE A 19 7.51 -8.38 22.58
CA PHE A 19 6.08 -8.64 22.60
C PHE A 19 5.74 -9.73 21.58
N LYS A 20 5.45 -10.93 22.08
CA LYS A 20 5.00 -12.06 21.26
C LYS A 20 3.47 -12.09 21.31
N VAL A 21 2.84 -11.66 20.22
CA VAL A 21 1.37 -11.71 20.08
C VAL A 21 0.94 -13.17 19.89
N SER A 22 0.20 -13.70 20.86
CA SER A 22 -0.41 -15.01 20.86
C SER A 22 -1.49 -15.10 19.78
N GLY A 23 -1.39 -16.08 18.87
CA GLY A 23 -2.37 -16.29 17.82
C GLY A 23 -1.80 -17.10 16.65
N SER A 24 -2.64 -17.87 15.97
CA SER A 24 -2.23 -18.58 14.75
C SER A 24 -1.94 -17.59 13.62
N ASP A 25 -1.03 -17.94 12.71
CA ASP A 25 -0.63 -17.05 11.61
C ASP A 25 -1.81 -16.58 10.75
N GLY A 26 -2.88 -17.39 10.66
CA GLY A 26 -4.12 -17.03 9.97
C GLY A 26 -4.89 -15.90 10.67
N ILE A 27 -5.05 -15.98 11.99
CA ILE A 27 -5.75 -14.96 12.79
C ILE A 27 -4.98 -13.64 12.75
N LEU A 28 -3.65 -13.69 12.85
CA LEU A 28 -2.81 -12.50 12.75
C LEU A 28 -2.94 -11.83 11.37
N LYS A 29 -3.05 -12.62 10.29
CA LYS A 29 -3.26 -12.10 8.94
C LYS A 29 -4.61 -11.41 8.80
N VAL A 30 -5.67 -11.95 9.41
CA VAL A 30 -7.00 -11.33 9.45
C VAL A 30 -6.95 -9.99 10.19
N TYR A 31 -6.37 -9.95 11.39
CA TYR A 31 -6.26 -8.71 12.17
C TYR A 31 -5.42 -7.64 11.49
N MET A 32 -4.53 -8.01 10.58
CA MET A 32 -3.79 -7.05 9.76
C MET A 32 -4.54 -6.61 8.50
N ALA A 33 -5.20 -7.55 7.81
CA ALA A 33 -5.89 -7.25 6.56
C ALA A 33 -7.20 -6.49 6.80
N LEU A 34 -7.91 -6.83 7.87
CA LEU A 34 -9.18 -6.21 8.24
C LEU A 34 -9.08 -4.68 8.40
N PRO A 35 -8.18 -4.11 9.25
CA PRO A 35 -8.05 -2.67 9.36
C PRO A 35 -7.59 -2.01 8.06
N MET A 36 -6.77 -2.69 7.25
CA MET A 36 -6.37 -2.17 5.94
C MET A 36 -7.55 -2.06 4.97
N ILE A 37 -8.42 -3.07 4.93
CA ILE A 37 -9.62 -3.08 4.10
C ILE A 37 -10.59 -1.98 4.56
N ILE A 38 -10.81 -1.86 5.88
CA ILE A 38 -11.70 -0.83 6.45
C ILE A 38 -11.18 0.57 6.09
N ILE A 39 -9.88 0.84 6.21
CA ILE A 39 -9.32 2.16 5.85
C ILE A 39 -9.54 2.48 4.37
N ILE A 40 -9.36 1.50 3.48
CA ILE A 40 -9.59 1.69 2.04
C ILE A 40 -11.07 1.99 1.78
N ILE A 41 -11.98 1.23 2.38
CA ILE A 41 -13.43 1.46 2.25
C ILE A 41 -13.82 2.84 2.79
N SER A 42 -13.30 3.21 3.96
CA SER A 42 -13.52 4.54 4.55
C SER A 42 -13.00 5.64 3.64
N LEU A 43 -11.82 5.49 3.03
CA LEU A 43 -11.29 6.47 2.06
C LEU A 43 -12.21 6.62 0.84
N ILE A 44 -12.75 5.51 0.34
CA ILE A 44 -13.70 5.54 -0.78
C ILE A 44 -14.98 6.28 -0.38
N PHE A 45 -15.53 6.01 0.81
CA PHE A 45 -16.73 6.72 1.31
C PHE A 45 -16.47 8.18 1.66
N THR A 46 -15.25 8.54 2.05
CA THR A 46 -14.86 9.94 2.25
C THR A 46 -14.72 10.67 0.91
N ALA A 47 -14.17 10.02 -0.12
CA ALA A 47 -13.91 10.63 -1.41
C ALA A 47 -15.13 10.63 -2.35
N ILE A 48 -16.13 9.78 -2.12
CA ILE A 48 -17.36 9.68 -2.90
C ILE A 48 -18.54 10.19 -2.06
N PRO A 49 -19.23 11.25 -2.48
CA PRO A 49 -20.38 11.77 -1.74
C PRO A 49 -21.52 10.74 -1.74
N LEU A 50 -21.95 10.32 -0.55
CA LEU A 50 -23.09 9.40 -0.35
C LEU A 50 -24.45 10.07 -0.60
N GLN A 51 -24.48 11.41 -0.56
CA GLN A 51 -25.65 12.24 -0.79
C GLN A 51 -25.29 13.39 -1.74
N TYR A 52 -26.10 13.55 -2.79
CA TYR A 52 -25.89 14.56 -3.85
C TYR A 52 -26.53 15.91 -3.51
N ASP A 53 -26.43 16.34 -2.25
CA ASP A 53 -26.87 17.68 -1.83
C ASP A 53 -25.75 18.72 -2.02
N LYS A 54 -26.11 19.98 -2.33
CA LYS A 54 -25.14 21.05 -2.63
C LYS A 54 -24.17 21.32 -1.49
N ALA A 55 -24.60 21.17 -0.24
CA ALA A 55 -23.73 21.35 0.91
C ALA A 55 -22.67 20.24 0.99
N SER A 56 -23.09 18.97 0.88
CA SER A 56 -22.18 17.82 0.91
C SER A 56 -21.24 17.76 -0.30
N LEU A 57 -21.73 18.15 -1.49
CA LEU A 57 -20.88 18.23 -2.68
C LEU A 57 -19.74 19.25 -2.50
N THR A 58 -20.00 20.39 -1.87
CA THR A 58 -18.98 21.42 -1.68
C THR A 58 -17.86 20.97 -0.73
N GLU A 59 -18.18 20.12 0.27
CA GLU A 59 -17.19 19.56 1.21
C GLU A 59 -16.42 18.37 0.64
N GLN A 60 -17.07 17.51 -0.15
CA GLN A 60 -16.41 16.33 -0.74
C GLN A 60 -15.58 16.65 -1.99
N LEU A 61 -15.97 17.66 -2.78
CA LEU A 61 -15.27 18.03 -4.01
C LEU A 61 -13.75 18.28 -3.83
N PRO A 62 -13.27 19.04 -2.83
CA PRO A 62 -11.84 19.23 -2.59
C PRO A 62 -11.08 17.91 -2.36
N ILE A 63 -11.70 16.96 -1.64
CA ILE A 63 -11.12 15.66 -1.33
C ILE A 63 -11.03 14.81 -2.61
N THR A 64 -12.10 14.76 -3.40
CA THR A 64 -12.14 14.03 -4.67
C THR A 64 -11.11 14.60 -5.66
N ILE A 65 -11.00 15.92 -5.76
CA ILE A 65 -10.01 16.60 -6.62
C ILE A 65 -8.59 16.26 -6.17
N GLY A 66 -8.31 16.31 -4.86
CA GLY A 66 -7.04 15.91 -4.30
C GLY A 66 -6.68 14.46 -4.64
N ALA A 67 -7.64 13.53 -4.52
CA ALA A 67 -7.45 12.13 -4.85
C ALA A 67 -7.08 11.92 -6.34
N ILE A 68 -7.78 12.59 -7.26
CA ILE A 68 -7.49 12.52 -8.71
C ILE A 68 -6.06 13.03 -9.00
N ILE A 69 -5.67 14.17 -8.41
CA ILE A 69 -4.32 14.72 -8.58
C ILE A 69 -3.26 13.73 -8.08
N PHE A 70 -3.46 13.15 -6.90
CA PHE A 70 -2.53 12.17 -6.34
C PHE A 70 -2.42 10.90 -7.18
N ILE A 71 -3.53 10.40 -7.74
CA ILE A 71 -3.52 9.25 -8.65
C ILE A 71 -2.71 9.57 -9.91
N VAL A 72 -2.96 10.73 -10.53
CA VAL A 72 -2.24 11.16 -11.75
C VAL A 72 -0.74 11.32 -11.49
N ILE A 73 -0.36 11.95 -10.37
CA ILE A 73 1.04 12.09 -9.96
C ILE A 73 1.66 10.71 -9.69
N GLY A 74 0.94 9.84 -8.97
CA GLY A 74 1.37 8.47 -8.69
C GLY A 74 1.65 7.68 -9.96
N GLU A 75 0.74 7.72 -10.93
CA GLU A 75 0.93 7.10 -12.23
C GLU A 75 2.13 7.68 -12.99
N LEU A 76 2.33 9.00 -12.97
CA LEU A 76 3.49 9.65 -13.61
C LEU A 76 4.81 9.20 -13.00
N ILE A 77 4.89 9.11 -11.67
CA ILE A 77 6.09 8.62 -10.96
C ILE A 77 6.36 7.16 -11.30
N ILE A 78 5.32 6.32 -11.30
CA ILE A 78 5.44 4.90 -11.64
C ILE A 78 5.89 4.73 -13.09
N LYS A 79 5.32 5.48 -14.05
CA LYS A 79 5.75 5.47 -15.45
C LYS A 79 7.22 5.85 -15.61
N ARG A 80 7.70 6.86 -14.88
CA ARG A 80 9.13 7.24 -14.88
C ARG A 80 10.03 6.19 -14.26
N LYS A 81 9.62 5.58 -13.14
CA LYS A 81 10.37 4.48 -12.48
C LYS A 81 10.42 3.21 -13.33
N LEU A 82 9.33 2.88 -14.03
CA LEU A 82 9.26 1.74 -14.95
C LEU A 82 10.19 1.95 -16.15
N GLN A 83 10.22 3.15 -16.75
CA GLN A 83 11.19 3.46 -17.81
C GLN A 83 12.64 3.31 -17.35
N VAL A 84 12.97 3.77 -16.13
CA VAL A 84 14.32 3.66 -15.57
C VAL A 84 14.75 2.19 -15.35
N GLN A 85 13.83 1.29 -14.96
CA GLN A 85 14.13 -0.15 -14.85
C GLN A 85 14.21 -0.85 -16.21
N VAL A 86 13.41 -0.44 -17.21
CA VAL A 86 13.49 -0.98 -18.58
C VAL A 86 14.82 -0.59 -19.27
N SER A 87 15.48 0.50 -18.84
CA SER A 87 16.79 0.93 -19.35
C SER A 87 18.00 0.33 -18.63
N GLN A 88 17.83 -0.50 -17.59
CA GLN A 88 18.94 -1.28 -17.04
C GLN A 88 19.00 -2.65 -17.74
N PRO A 89 20.02 -2.93 -18.57
CA PRO A 89 20.22 -4.29 -19.05
C PRO A 89 20.58 -5.16 -17.84
N SER A 90 19.94 -6.32 -17.75
CA SER A 90 20.27 -7.40 -16.83
C SER A 90 21.74 -7.82 -17.00
N SER A 91 22.65 -7.21 -16.26
CA SER A 91 24.04 -7.65 -16.09
C SER A 91 24.20 -8.33 -14.73
N SER A 92 23.67 -9.55 -14.59
CA SER A 92 23.94 -10.39 -13.41
C SER A 92 24.00 -11.89 -13.70
N HIS A 93 24.61 -12.28 -14.82
CA HIS A 93 25.16 -13.63 -15.01
C HIS A 93 26.45 -13.60 -15.82
N MET A 94 27.53 -13.03 -15.25
CA MET A 94 28.90 -13.32 -15.71
C MET A 94 29.90 -12.92 -14.62
N ASN A 95 29.99 -13.73 -13.57
CA ASN A 95 31.13 -13.79 -12.66
C ASN A 95 31.14 -15.15 -11.93
N SER A 96 31.15 -16.24 -12.70
CA SER A 96 31.30 -17.59 -12.14
C SER A 96 32.10 -18.56 -13.03
N TYR A 97 32.91 -18.09 -13.98
CA TYR A 97 33.91 -18.93 -14.67
C TYR A 97 35.12 -18.11 -15.13
N SER A 98 36.11 -17.95 -14.25
CA SER A 98 37.58 -18.00 -14.51
C SER A 98 38.32 -17.62 -13.25
#